data_AF-A0A523YWX4-F1
#
_entry.id   AF-A0A523YWX4-F1
#
_cell.length_a   1.000
_cell.length_b   1.000
_cell.length_c   1.000
_cell.angle_alpha   90.00
_cell.angle_beta   90.00
_cell.angle_gamma   90.00
#
_symmetry.space_group_name_H-M   'P 1'
#
loop_
_entity.id
_entity.type
_entity.pdbx_description
1 polymer ?
#
loop_
_entity_poly.entity_id
_entity_poly.type
_entity_poly.pdbx_seq_one_letter_code
_entity_poly.pdbx_strand_id
1 'polypeptide(L)'
;VATNAQLTKEEVNKVAQMAHDGIARAIRPAHTMMDGDTLFALSTGGKSIDVNIVGAYAAEVVAEAIVRAVRAAESLGGLPAACDVILED
;
A
#
# COMPACT_ATOMS: atom_id res chain seq x y z
N VAL A 1 -2.22 -5.94 2.38
CA VAL A 1 -2.45 -5.41 3.74
C VAL A 1 -2.81 -6.56 4.68
N ALA A 2 -2.30 -6.59 5.90
CA ALA A 2 -2.67 -7.61 6.89
C ALA A 2 -2.98 -6.96 8.24
N THR A 3 -3.95 -7.50 8.98
CA THR A 3 -4.37 -7.00 10.29
C THR A 3 -4.81 -8.14 11.22
N ASN A 4 -4.75 -7.92 12.53
CA ASN A 4 -5.36 -8.78 13.55
C ASN A 4 -6.71 -8.26 14.04
N ALA A 5 -7.29 -7.27 13.36
CA ALA A 5 -8.67 -6.88 13.59
C ALA A 5 -9.60 -8.04 13.23
N GLN A 6 -10.59 -8.33 14.06
CA GLN A 6 -11.67 -9.28 13.78
C GLN A 6 -12.60 -8.65 12.75
N LEU A 7 -12.50 -9.10 11.51
CA LEU A 7 -13.24 -8.54 10.38
C LEU A 7 -13.99 -9.65 9.63
N THR A 8 -15.16 -9.32 9.08
CA THR A 8 -15.85 -10.17 8.11
C THR A 8 -15.13 -10.17 6.77
N LYS A 9 -15.53 -11.07 5.86
CA LYS A 9 -14.95 -11.13 4.52
C LYS A 9 -15.21 -9.82 3.74
N GLU A 10 -16.39 -9.25 3.90
CA GLU A 10 -16.81 -7.99 3.27
C GLU A 10 -16.02 -6.81 3.82
N GLU A 11 -15.78 -6.77 5.14
CA GLU A 11 -14.95 -5.75 5.78
C GLU A 11 -13.48 -5.85 5.34
N VAL A 12 -12.92 -7.06 5.24
CA VAL A 12 -11.57 -7.26 4.70
C VAL A 12 -11.50 -6.77 3.25
N ASN A 13 -12.50 -7.07 2.43
CA ASN A 13 -12.56 -6.56 1.06
C ASN A 13 -12.65 -5.02 1.03
N LYS A 14 -13.38 -4.41 1.97
CA LYS A 14 -13.44 -2.96 2.09
C LYS A 14 -12.10 -2.34 2.50
N VAL A 15 -11.36 -2.99 3.41
CA VAL A 15 -9.99 -2.58 3.76
C VAL A 15 -9.07 -2.63 2.54
N ALA A 16 -9.15 -3.68 1.72
CA ALA A 16 -8.39 -3.76 0.48
C ALA A 16 -8.71 -2.59 -0.47
N GLN A 17 -9.99 -2.27 -0.65
CA GLN A 17 -10.42 -1.12 -1.46
C GLN A 17 -9.89 0.21 -0.92
N MET A 18 -10.02 0.49 0.38
CA MET A 18 -9.53 1.73 0.99
C MET A 18 -8.01 1.84 0.89
N ALA A 19 -7.30 0.71 0.95
CA ALA A 19 -5.85 0.70 0.83
C ALA A 19 -5.35 1.20 -0.55
N HIS A 20 -6.18 1.17 -1.61
CA HIS A 20 -5.83 1.77 -2.91
C HIS A 20 -5.59 3.28 -2.80
N ASP A 21 -6.21 3.97 -1.84
CA ASP A 21 -5.93 5.40 -1.60
C ASP A 21 -4.44 5.63 -1.28
N GLY A 22 -3.76 4.64 -0.68
CA GLY A 22 -2.32 4.69 -0.44
C GLY A 22 -1.50 4.70 -1.72
N ILE A 23 -1.95 3.96 -2.75
CA ILE A 23 -1.32 3.99 -4.09
C ILE A 23 -1.43 5.40 -4.66
N ALA A 24 -2.63 5.97 -4.67
CA ALA A 24 -2.87 7.31 -5.21
C ALA A 24 -2.13 8.43 -4.43
N ARG A 25 -1.80 8.22 -3.16
CA ARG A 25 -0.97 9.16 -2.36
C ARG A 25 0.51 9.07 -2.71
N ALA A 26 1.02 7.89 -3.07
CA ALA A 26 2.44 7.67 -3.32
C ALA A 26 2.83 7.71 -4.81
N ILE A 27 1.87 7.47 -5.72
CA ILE A 27 2.09 7.33 -7.17
C ILE A 27 1.15 8.30 -7.91
N ARG A 28 1.68 9.06 -8.87
CA ARG A 28 0.89 10.02 -9.66
C ARG A 28 1.36 10.12 -11.12
N PRO A 29 0.47 9.87 -12.12
CA PRO A 29 -0.88 9.33 -11.95
C PRO A 29 -0.86 7.87 -11.49
N ALA A 30 -1.91 7.44 -10.79
CA ALA A 30 -2.18 6.05 -10.44
C ALA A 30 -3.50 5.59 -11.09
N HIS A 31 -3.76 4.28 -11.14
CA HIS A 31 -5.00 3.71 -11.66
C HIS A 31 -5.31 4.09 -13.11
N THR A 32 -4.28 4.17 -13.96
CA THR A 32 -4.49 4.39 -15.40
C THR A 32 -5.05 3.13 -16.06
N MET A 33 -5.53 3.26 -17.30
CA MET A 33 -6.03 2.12 -18.09
C MET A 33 -4.97 1.03 -18.35
N MET A 34 -3.69 1.35 -18.16
CA MET A 34 -2.57 0.44 -18.39
C MET A 34 -2.06 -0.19 -17.09
N ASP A 35 -2.57 0.23 -15.92
CA ASP A 35 -2.13 -0.26 -14.62
C ASP A 35 -2.98 -1.47 -14.18
N GLY A 36 -2.31 -2.50 -13.69
CA GLY A 36 -2.92 -3.72 -13.12
C GLY A 36 -3.06 -3.67 -11.60
N ASP A 37 -3.27 -2.49 -11.02
CA ASP A 37 -3.22 -2.27 -9.56
C ASP A 37 -4.15 -3.22 -8.82
N THR A 38 -3.59 -4.03 -7.92
CA THR A 38 -4.36 -5.02 -7.14
C THR A 38 -3.84 -5.07 -5.71
N LEU A 39 -4.74 -4.91 -4.74
CA LEU A 39 -4.43 -5.11 -3.32
C LEU A 39 -5.24 -6.26 -2.74
N PHE A 40 -4.56 -7.12 -1.98
CA PHE A 40 -5.20 -8.12 -1.14
C PHE A 40 -5.14 -7.68 0.32
N ALA A 41 -6.21 -7.95 1.07
CA ALA A 41 -6.25 -7.78 2.51
C ALA A 41 -6.48 -9.13 3.21
N LEU A 42 -5.87 -9.28 4.39
CA LEU A 42 -6.00 -10.46 5.25
C LEU A 42 -6.31 -10.01 6.68
N SER A 43 -7.24 -10.70 7.34
CA SER A 43 -7.47 -10.59 8.77
C SER A 43 -7.14 -11.92 9.45
N THR A 44 -6.30 -11.88 10.50
CA THR A 44 -6.05 -13.03 11.38
C THR A 44 -7.01 -13.07 12.58
N GLY A 45 -7.81 -12.02 12.78
CA GLY A 45 -8.74 -11.88 13.89
C GLY A 45 -8.09 -11.67 15.27
N GLY A 46 -8.94 -11.60 16.30
CA GLY A 46 -8.51 -11.52 17.71
C GLY A 46 -8.62 -10.14 18.37
N LYS A 47 -8.89 -9.06 17.62
CA LYS A 47 -9.17 -7.73 18.21
C LYS A 47 -10.40 -7.08 17.56
N SER A 48 -11.38 -6.68 18.35
CA SER A 48 -12.52 -5.90 17.83
C SER A 48 -12.08 -4.46 17.56
N ILE A 49 -12.01 -4.06 16.28
CA ILE A 49 -11.59 -2.74 15.83
C ILE A 49 -12.50 -2.32 14.67
N ASP A 50 -12.92 -1.06 14.65
CA ASP A 50 -13.75 -0.51 13.58
C ASP A 50 -13.03 -0.59 12.21
N VAL A 51 -13.73 -1.09 11.19
CA VAL A 51 -13.20 -1.29 9.84
C VAL A 51 -12.67 0.00 9.21
N ASN A 52 -13.27 1.16 9.52
CA ASN A 52 -12.83 2.45 8.96
C ASN A 52 -11.48 2.87 9.54
N ILE A 53 -11.23 2.58 10.82
CA ILE A 53 -9.93 2.82 11.44
C ILE A 53 -8.88 1.94 10.75
N VAL A 54 -9.17 0.65 10.59
CA VAL A 54 -8.26 -0.29 9.90
C VAL A 54 -7.99 0.17 8.47
N GLY A 55 -9.04 0.55 7.73
CA GLY A 55 -8.93 1.00 6.34
C GLY A 55 -8.15 2.32 6.19
N ALA A 56 -8.33 3.28 7.10
CA ALA A 56 -7.58 4.54 7.08
C ALA A 56 -6.08 4.31 7.25
N TYR A 57 -5.69 3.47 8.23
CA TYR A 57 -4.30 3.07 8.41
C TYR A 57 -3.81 2.15 7.29
N ALA A 58 -4.68 1.36 6.67
CA ALA A 58 -4.30 0.53 5.52
C ALA A 58 -3.83 1.39 4.33
N ALA A 59 -4.52 2.50 4.05
CA ALA A 59 -4.07 3.46 3.04
C ALA A 59 -2.71 4.08 3.40
N GLU A 60 -2.52 4.45 4.67
CA GLU A 60 -1.26 5.05 5.14
C GLU A 60 -0.08 4.09 4.98
N VAL A 61 -0.20 2.87 5.50
CA VAL A 61 0.90 1.90 5.44
C VAL A 61 1.19 1.42 4.03
N VAL A 62 0.22 1.46 3.10
CA VAL A 62 0.47 1.19 1.68
C VAL A 62 1.30 2.30 1.06
N ALA A 63 0.98 3.58 1.32
CA ALA A 63 1.77 4.69 0.84
C ALA A 63 3.22 4.62 1.38
N GLU A 64 3.38 4.38 2.68
CA GLU A 64 4.69 4.20 3.31
C GLU A 64 5.46 3.01 2.73
N ALA A 65 4.79 1.88 2.50
CA ALA A 65 5.41 0.69 1.93
C ALA A 65 5.93 0.94 0.50
N ILE A 66 5.19 1.69 -0.32
CA ILE A 66 5.63 2.09 -1.67
C ILE A 66 6.88 2.96 -1.58
N VAL A 67 6.88 4.00 -0.74
CA VAL A 67 8.05 4.87 -0.57
C VAL A 67 9.26 4.09 -0.05
N ARG A 68 9.05 3.19 0.91
CA ARG A 68 10.10 2.29 1.41
C ARG A 68 10.65 1.40 0.29
N ALA A 69 9.79 0.85 -0.57
CA ALA A 69 10.23 0.03 -1.69
C ALA A 69 11.12 0.83 -2.67
N VAL A 70 10.73 2.06 -3.00
CA VAL A 70 11.51 2.95 -3.87
C VAL A 70 12.88 3.27 -3.25
N ARG A 71 12.93 3.54 -1.94
CA ARG A 71 14.18 3.85 -1.22
C ARG A 71 15.10 2.63 -1.05
N ALA A 72 14.53 1.43 -0.97
CA ALA A 72 15.28 0.18 -0.79
C ALA A 72 15.67 -0.48 -2.12
N ALA A 73 15.17 0.02 -3.26
CA ALA A 73 15.50 -0.51 -4.56
C ALA A 73 16.96 -0.21 -4.93
N GLU A 74 17.58 -1.14 -5.65
CA GLU A 74 18.92 -0.99 -6.24
C GLU A 74 18.80 -0.99 -7.77
N SER A 75 19.76 -0.34 -8.44
CA SER A 75 19.88 -0.35 -9.90
C SER A 75 19.91 -1.76 -10.46
N LEU A 76 19.13 -2.03 -11.50
CA LEU A 76 19.14 -3.33 -12.18
C LEU A 76 18.77 -3.21 -13.67
N GLY A 77 19.42 -4.00 -14.52
CA GLY A 77 19.08 -4.06 -15.94
C GLY A 77 19.32 -2.75 -16.70
N GLY A 78 20.24 -1.91 -16.21
CA GLY A 78 20.49 -0.58 -16.76
C GLY A 78 19.45 0.48 -16.37
N LEU A 79 18.51 0.14 -15.49
CA LEU A 79 17.54 1.08 -14.93
C LEU A 79 18.08 1.62 -13.59
N PRO A 80 18.16 2.95 -13.42
CA PRO A 80 18.60 3.55 -12.16
C PRO A 80 17.54 3.36 -11.06
N ALA A 81 17.99 3.21 -9.82
CA ALA A 81 17.15 3.31 -8.65
C ALA A 81 17.17 4.73 -8.05
N ALA A 82 16.32 4.97 -7.06
CA ALA A 82 16.20 6.29 -6.43
C ALA A 82 17.53 6.77 -5.83
N CYS A 83 18.32 5.88 -5.24
CA CYS A 83 19.63 6.20 -4.67
C CYS A 83 20.67 6.66 -5.71
N ASP A 84 20.46 6.37 -7.00
CA ASP A 84 21.39 6.76 -8.07
C ASP A 84 21.10 8.16 -8.63
N VAL A 85 19.91 8.70 -8.33
CA VAL A 85 19.41 9.95 -8.93
C VAL A 85 19.03 11.00 -7.89
N ILE A 86 18.74 10.60 -6.66
CA ILE A 86 18.54 11.53 -5.55
C ILE A 86 19.94 11.86 -5.03
N LEU A 87 20.42 13.06 -5.35
CA LEU A 87 21.58 13.64 -4.68
C LEU A 87 21.19 13.83 -3.20
N GLU A 88 21.95 13.24 -2.28
CA GLU A 88 21.85 13.60 -0.86
C GLU A 88 22.22 15.08 -0.72
N ASP A 89 21.28 15.90 -0.23
CA ASP A 89 21.54 17.24 0.29
C ASP A 89 22.09 17.16 1.72
#